data_AF-A0A7C1DL90-F1
#
_entry.id   AF-A0A7C1DL90-F1
#
_cell.length_a   1.000
_cell.length_b   1.000
_cell.length_c   1.000
_cell.angle_alpha   90.00
_cell.angle_beta   90.00
_cell.angle_gamma   90.00
#
_symmetry.space_group_name_H-M   'P 1'
#
loop_
_entity.id
_entity.type
_entity.pdbx_description
1 polymer ?
#
loop_
_entity_poly.entity_id
_entity_poly.type
_entity_poly.pdbx_seq_one_letter_code
_entity_poly.pdbx_strand_id
1 'polypeptide(L)'
;MAAGGRRFTWLAAPWSAYGWGNIAVEAEGDALTRVGLLSGAYTPPPGAEPRPDDPLLAAAVEQLSAYLNGKLRAFDLPASPGGT
;
A
#
# COMPACT_ATOMS: atom_id res chain seq x y z
N MET A 1 15.69 19.28 5.15
CA MET A 1 15.28 18.37 4.06
C MET A 1 13.84 18.01 4.34
N ALA A 2 12.90 18.42 3.50
CA ALA A 2 11.49 18.12 3.72
C ALA A 2 11.33 16.59 3.57
N ALA A 3 10.96 15.91 4.65
CA ALA A 3 10.44 14.56 4.53
C ALA A 3 9.23 14.65 3.60
N GLY A 4 9.33 14.12 2.38
CA GLY A 4 8.18 14.00 1.49
C GLY A 4 7.13 13.21 2.27
N GLY A 5 6.00 13.85 2.59
CA GLY A 5 5.07 13.35 3.59
C GLY A 5 4.70 11.87 3.35
N ARG A 6 4.59 11.10 4.43
CA ARG A 6 4.12 9.71 4.34
C ARG A 6 2.70 9.72 3.81
N ARG A 7 2.44 8.85 2.85
CA ARG A 7 1.12 8.72 2.21
C ARG A 7 0.69 7.28 2.26
N PHE A 8 -0.60 7.04 2.35
CA PHE A 8 -1.15 5.70 2.30
C PHE A 8 -2.47 5.61 1.54
N THR A 9 -2.76 4.42 1.06
CA THR A 9 -4.08 4.05 0.51
C THR A 9 -4.45 2.65 0.98
N TRP A 10 -5.67 2.21 0.66
CA TRP A 10 -6.11 0.85 0.92
C TRP A 10 -6.77 0.20 -0.30
N LEU A 11 -6.58 -1.11 -0.40
CA LEU A 11 -7.26 -2.00 -1.34
C LEU A 11 -8.23 -2.87 -0.55
N ALA A 12 -9.50 -2.86 -0.95
CA ALA A 12 -10.46 -3.87 -0.52
C ALA A 12 -10.12 -5.20 -1.22
N ALA A 13 -9.55 -6.13 -0.48
CA ALA A 13 -9.16 -7.43 -1.02
C ALA A 13 -10.40 -8.33 -1.18
N PRO A 14 -10.35 -9.39 -2.01
CA PRO A 14 -11.50 -10.27 -2.23
C PRO A 14 -12.03 -10.92 -0.93
N TRP A 15 -11.13 -11.20 0.01
CA TRP A 15 -11.48 -11.77 1.31
C TRP A 15 -12.04 -10.75 2.31
N SER A 16 -12.00 -9.46 2.01
CA SER A 16 -12.53 -8.43 2.90
C SER A 16 -14.04 -8.52 3.09
N ALA A 17 -14.75 -9.12 2.12
CA ALA A 17 -16.15 -9.51 2.27
C ALA A 17 -16.38 -10.56 3.36
N TYR A 18 -15.36 -11.33 3.74
CA TYR A 18 -15.42 -12.33 4.82
C TYR A 18 -14.92 -11.79 6.17
N GLY A 19 -14.78 -10.46 6.30
CA GLY A 19 -14.31 -9.81 7.52
C GLY A 19 -12.79 -9.83 7.72
N TRP A 20 -12.03 -10.29 6.72
CA TRP A 20 -10.57 -10.24 6.74
C TRP A 20 -10.11 -8.83 6.32
N GLY A 21 -9.10 -8.27 6.98
CA GLY A 21 -8.72 -6.87 6.79
C GLY A 21 -8.42 -6.46 5.34
N ASN A 22 -8.51 -5.15 5.07
CA ASN A 22 -8.07 -4.57 3.80
C ASN A 22 -6.55 -4.65 3.66
N ILE A 23 -6.00 -4.39 2.49
CA ILE A 23 -4.55 -4.21 2.33
C ILE A 23 -4.24 -2.72 2.38
N ALA A 24 -3.33 -2.32 3.26
CA ALA A 24 -2.77 -0.99 3.33
C ALA A 24 -1.48 -0.92 2.51
N VAL A 25 -1.29 0.18 1.80
CA VAL A 25 -0.06 0.45 1.04
C VAL A 25 0.45 1.82 1.43
N GLU A 26 1.74 1.92 1.72
CA GLU A 26 2.40 3.16 2.11
C GLU A 26 3.54 3.53 1.18
N ALA A 27 3.70 4.83 1.00
CA ALA A 27 4.76 5.43 0.22
C ALA A 27 5.36 6.65 0.92
N GLU A 28 6.67 6.84 0.72
CA GLU A 28 7.42 8.02 1.11
C GLU A 28 8.31 8.44 -0.07
N GLY A 29 8.28 9.72 -0.45
CA GLY A 29 8.97 10.19 -1.65
C GLY A 29 8.47 9.49 -2.93
N ASP A 30 9.34 8.81 -3.66
CA ASP A 30 9.00 8.15 -4.92
C ASP A 30 8.97 6.61 -4.80
N ALA A 31 8.88 6.06 -3.59
CA ALA A 31 8.93 4.61 -3.37
C ALA A 31 7.91 4.10 -2.36
N LEU A 32 7.46 2.87 -2.58
CA LEU A 32 6.68 2.11 -1.61
C LEU A 32 7.57 1.70 -0.44
N THR A 33 7.11 1.94 0.77
CA THR A 33 7.87 1.64 2.00
C THR A 33 7.28 0.47 2.77
N ARG A 34 5.96 0.24 2.63
CA ARG A 34 5.27 -0.85 3.32
C ARG A 34 4.00 -1.30 2.60
N VAL A 35 3.73 -2.60 2.68
CA VAL A 35 2.43 -3.22 2.40
C VAL A 35 2.04 -4.05 3.61
N GLY A 36 0.82 -3.88 4.12
CA GLY A 36 0.38 -4.51 5.37
C GLY A 36 -1.11 -4.85 5.36
N LEU A 37 -1.51 -5.83 6.17
CA LEU A 37 -2.91 -6.21 6.29
C LEU A 37 -3.59 -5.38 7.37
N LEU A 38 -4.58 -4.60 6.97
CA LEU A 38 -5.43 -3.72 7.79
C LEU A 38 -6.51 -4.54 8.51
N SER A 39 -6.07 -5.55 9.27
CA SER A 39 -6.91 -6.36 10.17
C SER A 39 -6.56 -6.04 11.61
N GLY A 40 -7.11 -4.96 12.17
CA GLY A 40 -7.02 -4.60 13.60
C GLY A 40 -5.63 -4.24 14.16
N ALA A 41 -4.54 -4.78 13.59
CA ALA A 41 -3.16 -4.63 14.03
C ALA A 41 -2.37 -3.59 13.21
N TYR A 42 -2.90 -3.17 12.07
CA TYR A 42 -2.29 -2.14 11.24
C TYR A 42 -3.00 -0.81 11.40
N THR A 43 -2.30 0.14 11.98
CA THR A 43 -2.67 1.54 12.00
C THR A 43 -1.65 2.29 11.14
N PRO A 44 -2.08 3.16 10.21
CA PRO A 44 -1.14 4.02 9.50
C PRO A 44 -0.23 4.74 10.50
N PRO A 45 1.08 4.85 10.24
CA PRO A 45 2.00 5.47 11.17
C PRO A 45 1.63 6.94 11.36
N PRO A 46 1.97 7.53 12.53
CA PRO A 46 1.73 8.94 12.78
C PRO A 46 2.29 9.80 11.65
N GLY A 47 1.44 10.70 11.12
CA GLY A 47 1.79 11.60 10.01
C GLY A 47 1.62 11.01 8.61
N ALA A 48 1.10 9.79 8.47
CA ALA A 48 0.69 9.27 7.17
C ALA A 48 -0.66 9.88 6.74
N GLU A 49 -0.70 10.50 5.56
CA GLU A 49 -1.90 11.08 4.98
C GLU A 49 -2.58 10.10 4.02
N PRO A 50 -3.91 9.93 4.09
CA PRO A 50 -4.63 9.15 3.08
C PRO A 50 -4.60 9.90 1.74
N ARG A 51 -4.02 9.27 0.70
CA ARG A 51 -3.90 9.83 -0.66
C ARG A 51 -4.31 8.80 -1.73
N PRO A 52 -5.62 8.54 -1.89
CA PRO A 52 -6.11 7.61 -2.92
C PRO A 52 -5.89 8.13 -4.35
N ASP A 53 -5.65 9.42 -4.51
CA ASP A 53 -5.35 10.14 -5.75
C ASP A 53 -3.87 10.11 -6.14
N ASP A 54 -3.00 9.57 -5.28
CA ASP A 54 -1.58 9.46 -5.54
C ASP A 54 -1.27 8.43 -6.64
N PRO A 55 -0.52 8.80 -7.70
CA PRO A 55 -0.31 7.91 -8.85
C PRO A 55 0.50 6.66 -8.50
N LEU A 56 1.47 6.75 -7.57
CA LEU A 56 2.27 5.59 -7.16
C LEU A 56 1.41 4.62 -6.34
N LEU A 57 0.61 5.14 -5.42
CA LEU A 57 -0.31 4.32 -4.63
C LEU A 57 -1.42 3.71 -5.49
N ALA A 58 -1.95 4.43 -6.48
CA ALA A 58 -2.91 3.91 -7.45
C ALA A 58 -2.32 2.77 -8.28
N ALA A 59 -1.10 2.93 -8.81
CA ALA A 59 -0.39 1.88 -9.54
C ALA A 59 -0.12 0.65 -8.65
N ALA A 60 0.19 0.86 -7.36
CA ALA A 60 0.34 -0.23 -6.40
C ALA A 60 -0.97 -1.01 -6.18
N VAL A 61 -2.09 -0.31 -6.03
CA VAL A 61 -3.42 -0.93 -5.91
C VAL A 61 -3.76 -1.76 -7.15
N GLU A 62 -3.47 -1.25 -8.35
CA GLU A 62 -3.70 -1.96 -9.61
C GLU A 62 -2.86 -3.24 -9.69
N GLN A 63 -1.55 -3.15 -9.46
CA GLN A 63 -0.66 -4.31 -9.53
C GLN A 63 -0.97 -5.35 -8.44
N LEU A 64 -1.29 -4.91 -7.21
CA LEU A 64 -1.74 -5.82 -6.15
C LEU A 64 -3.03 -6.53 -6.54
N SER A 65 -4.00 -5.81 -7.10
CA SER A 65 -5.24 -6.41 -7.60
C SER A 65 -4.95 -7.44 -8.69
N ALA A 66 -4.07 -7.14 -9.66
CA ALA A 66 -3.69 -8.06 -10.70
C ALA A 66 -2.96 -9.31 -10.14
N TYR A 67 -2.08 -9.13 -9.17
CA TYR A 67 -1.35 -10.22 -8.50
C TYR A 67 -2.31 -11.15 -7.74
N LEU A 68 -3.23 -10.59 -6.96
CA LEU A 68 -4.21 -11.36 -6.20
C LEU A 68 -5.19 -12.14 -7.10
N ASN A 69 -5.44 -11.64 -8.31
CA ASN A 69 -6.23 -12.34 -9.33
C ASN A 69 -5.39 -13.30 -10.19
N GLY A 70 -4.10 -13.51 -9.87
CA GLY A 70 -3.20 -14.40 -10.60
C GLY A 70 -2.77 -13.92 -11.99
N LYS A 71 -3.08 -12.67 -12.34
CA LYS A 71 -2.77 -12.04 -13.64
C LYS A 71 -1.35 -11.46 -13.68
N LEU A 72 -0.81 -11.09 -12.52
CA LEU A 72 0.54 -10.58 -12.36
C LEU A 72 1.36 -11.51 -11.47
N ARG A 73 2.66 -11.64 -11.76
CA ARG A 73 3.61 -12.47 -10.99
C ARG A 73 4.80 -11.70 -10.43
N ALA A 74 5.07 -10.51 -10.95
CA ALA A 74 6.15 -9.64 -10.50
C ALA A 74 5.64 -8.19 -10.46
N PHE A 75 6.10 -7.42 -9.49
CA PHE A 75 5.77 -6.00 -9.34
C PHE A 75 6.83 -5.15 -10.06
N ASP A 76 6.37 -4.10 -10.71
CA ASP A 76 7.21 -3.08 -11.34
C ASP A 76 6.90 -1.73 -10.69
N LEU A 77 7.32 -1.60 -9.44
CA LEU A 77 7.11 -0.41 -8.62
C LEU A 77 8.39 -0.15 -7.79
N PRO A 78 8.79 1.11 -7.65
CA PRO A 78 9.90 1.47 -6.79
C PRO A 78 9.56 1.09 -5.34
N ALA A 79 10.45 0.32 -4.71
CA ALA A 79 10.31 -0.12 -3.33
C ALA A 79 11.56 0.24 -2.52
N SER A 80 11.34 0.79 -1.33
CA SER A 80 12.36 1.15 -0.35
C SER A 80 11.92 0.67 1.03
N PRO A 81 11.96 -0.66 1.28
CA PRO A 81 11.56 -1.22 2.56
C PRO A 81 12.54 -0.76 3.65
N GLY A 82 12.00 -0.29 4.78
CA GLY A 82 12.81 0.02 5.95
C GLY A 82 13.22 -1.23 6.72
N GLY A 83 14.44 -1.25 7.25
CA GLY A 83 14.99 -2.34 8.08
C GLY A 83 16.50 -2.19 8.30
N THR A 84 17.05 -2.94 9.25
CA THR A 84 18.50 -3.08 9.51
C THR A 84 18.93 -4.52 9.34
#